data_AF-H1Z2P3-F1
#
_entry.id   AF-H1Z2P3-F1
#
_cell.length_a   1.000
_cell.length_b   1.000
_cell.length_c   1.000
_cell.angle_alpha   90.00
_cell.angle_beta   90.00
_cell.angle_gamma   90.00
#
_symmetry.space_group_name_H-M   'P 1'
#
loop_
_entity.id
_entity.type
_entity.pdbx_description
1 polymer ?
#
loop_
_entity_poly.entity_id
_entity_poly.type
_entity_poly.pdbx_seq_one_letter_code
_entity_poly.pdbx_strand_id
1 'polypeptide(L)'
;MRSGSKPLTLSYQLAINNLLLIKGSNSAIYNRLNLVSMALATVRAMLRSDIAKDEELKARIDRLKASLAELRADYHPSIEGTYEYSDFNSEQRTDYELKLYEFITELLFEIEENKLINEKTYGEVTATSWTGQDLNMI
;
A
#
# COMPACT_ATOMS: atom_id res chain seq x y z
N MET A 1 26.39 1.08 -23.67
CA MET A 1 25.97 1.20 -22.26
C MET A 1 25.09 2.43 -22.11
N ARG A 2 23.76 2.27 -22.06
CA ARG A 2 22.86 3.34 -21.61
C ARG A 2 22.37 2.92 -20.23
N SER A 3 22.90 3.57 -19.20
CA SER A 3 22.35 3.54 -17.85
C SER A 3 20.92 4.07 -17.92
N GLY A 4 19.96 3.16 -18.03
CA GLY A 4 18.54 3.46 -18.16
C GLY A 4 17.94 3.69 -16.78
N SER A 5 18.36 4.74 -16.08
CA SER A 5 17.68 5.20 -14.87
C SER A 5 16.31 5.75 -15.27
N LYS A 6 15.30 4.88 -15.28
CA LYS A 6 13.90 5.29 -15.49
C LYS A 6 13.58 6.37 -14.45
N PRO A 7 12.92 7.48 -14.82
CA PRO A 7 12.53 8.48 -13.84
C PRO A 7 11.58 7.82 -12.84
N LEU A 8 11.98 7.74 -11.57
CA LEU A 8 11.11 7.35 -10.45
C LEU A 8 10.04 8.42 -10.28
N THR A 9 8.95 8.31 -11.03
CA THR A 9 7.78 9.16 -10.86
C THR A 9 6.93 8.64 -9.71
N LEU A 10 6.15 9.52 -9.07
CA LEU A 10 5.20 9.11 -8.03
C LEU A 10 4.19 8.07 -8.55
N SER A 11 3.77 8.20 -9.81
CA SER A 11 2.89 7.23 -10.47
C SER A 11 3.54 5.84 -10.58
N TYR A 12 4.84 5.78 -10.91
CA TYR A 12 5.59 4.52 -10.97
C TYR A 12 5.76 3.89 -9.59
N GLN A 13 6.09 4.70 -8.57
CA GLN A 13 6.18 4.25 -7.19
C GLN A 13 4.84 3.73 -6.65
N LEU A 14 3.74 4.42 -6.96
CA LEU A 14 2.39 4.02 -6.56
C LEU A 14 1.99 2.70 -7.23
N ALA A 15 2.32 2.52 -8.51
CA ALA A 15 2.10 1.26 -9.23
C ALA A 15 2.86 0.08 -8.61
N ILE A 16 4.12 0.27 -8.19
CA ILE A 16 4.88 -0.74 -7.45
C ILE A 16 4.20 -1.08 -6.12
N ASN A 17 3.87 -0.05 -5.33
CA ASN A 17 3.23 -0.27 -4.02
C ASN A 17 1.92 -1.04 -4.17
N ASN A 18 1.07 -0.69 -5.15
CA ASN A 18 -0.18 -1.39 -5.39
C ASN A 18 0.03 -2.86 -5.75
N LEU A 19 0.99 -3.17 -6.62
CA LEU A 19 1.30 -4.56 -6.95
C LEU A 19 1.81 -5.36 -5.75
N LEU A 20 2.64 -4.74 -4.90
CA LEU A 20 3.10 -5.36 -3.66
C LEU A 20 1.96 -5.57 -2.67
N LEU A 21 0.99 -4.65 -2.58
CA LEU A 21 -0.18 -4.79 -1.72
C LEU A 21 -1.10 -5.92 -2.18
N ILE A 22 -1.33 -6.05 -3.49
CA ILE A 22 -2.15 -7.12 -4.07
C ILE A 22 -1.47 -8.49 -3.88
N LYS A 23 -0.16 -8.58 -4.11
CA LYS A 23 0.61 -9.84 -4.02
C LYS A 23 1.00 -10.24 -2.61
N GLY A 24 1.22 -9.25 -1.74
CA GLY A 24 1.77 -9.42 -0.40
C GLY A 24 0.76 -9.93 0.62
N SER A 25 -0.35 -10.54 0.22
CA SER A 25 -1.36 -11.08 1.14
C SER A 25 -0.77 -12.07 2.15
N ASN A 26 0.31 -12.78 1.79
CA ASN A 26 1.03 -13.71 2.67
C ASN A 26 2.23 -13.09 3.41
N SER A 27 2.49 -11.78 3.27
CA SER A 27 3.59 -11.11 3.97
C SER A 27 3.20 -10.72 5.40
N ALA A 28 4.19 -10.53 6.27
CA ALA A 28 3.99 -10.05 7.64
C ALA A 28 3.09 -8.80 7.66
N ILE A 29 2.13 -8.77 8.58
CA ILE A 29 1.15 -7.69 8.72
C ILE A 29 1.86 -6.34 8.88
N TYR A 30 2.95 -6.29 9.65
CA TYR A 30 3.76 -5.09 9.82
C TYR A 30 4.28 -4.53 8.49
N ASN A 31 4.78 -5.41 7.61
CA ASN A 31 5.28 -5.00 6.30
C ASN A 31 4.16 -4.47 5.41
N ARG A 32 3.00 -5.13 5.42
CA ARG A 32 1.81 -4.67 4.70
C ARG A 32 1.35 -3.30 5.20
N LEU A 33 1.33 -3.09 6.52
CA LEU A 33 0.97 -1.81 7.13
C LEU A 33 1.91 -0.69 6.68
N ASN A 34 3.21 -0.96 6.59
CA ASN A 34 4.19 -0.01 6.06
C ASN A 34 3.97 0.29 4.58
N LEU A 35 3.71 -0.73 3.74
CA LEU A 35 3.41 -0.57 2.33
C LEU A 35 2.16 0.29 2.10
N VAL A 36 1.09 0.02 2.85
CA VAL A 36 -0.14 0.81 2.82
C VAL A 36 0.13 2.27 3.20
N SER A 37 0.95 2.48 4.23
CA SER A 37 1.34 3.82 4.66
C SER A 37 2.08 4.60 3.57
N MET A 38 3.00 3.93 2.86
CA MET A 38 3.74 4.51 1.74
C MET A 38 2.83 4.81 0.54
N ALA A 39 1.90 3.91 0.24
CA ALA A 39 0.91 4.10 -0.81
C ALA A 39 0.02 5.32 -0.52
N LEU A 40 -0.56 5.42 0.69
CA LEU A 40 -1.36 6.58 1.09
C LEU A 40 -0.56 7.89 1.03
N ALA A 41 0.70 7.88 1.51
CA ALA A 41 1.54 9.07 1.44
C ALA A 41 1.80 9.52 -0.02
N THR A 42 1.95 8.55 -0.93
CA THR A 42 2.16 8.81 -2.36
C THR A 42 0.87 9.34 -3.00
N VAL A 43 -0.29 8.73 -2.73
CA VAL A 43 -1.61 9.21 -3.15
C VAL A 43 -1.82 10.67 -2.74
N ARG A 44 -1.56 10.98 -1.45
CA ARG A 44 -1.68 12.35 -0.93
C ARG A 44 -0.74 13.34 -1.62
N ALA A 45 0.47 12.92 -1.94
CA ALA A 45 1.42 13.77 -2.66
C ALA A 45 0.94 14.06 -4.08
N MET A 46 0.37 13.07 -4.77
CA MET A 46 -0.16 13.20 -6.13
C MET A 46 -1.43 14.07 -6.17
N LEU A 47 -2.28 13.97 -5.16
CA LEU A 47 -3.54 14.73 -5.05
C LEU A 47 -3.40 16.10 -4.37
N ARG A 48 -2.19 16.56 -4.05
CA ARG A 48 -1.98 17.75 -3.21
C ARG A 48 -2.69 19.00 -3.75
N SER A 49 -2.67 19.22 -5.07
CA SER A 49 -3.31 20.37 -5.70
C SER A 49 -4.83 20.30 -5.65
N ASP A 50 -5.38 19.09 -5.68
CA ASP A 50 -6.81 18.83 -5.84
C ASP A 50 -7.48 18.84 -4.47
N ILE A 51 -6.82 18.23 -3.46
CA ILE A 51 -7.18 18.34 -2.04
C ILE A 51 -7.28 19.80 -1.57
N ALA A 52 -6.45 20.70 -2.13
CA ALA A 52 -6.48 22.12 -1.77
C ALA A 52 -7.69 22.88 -2.35
N LYS A 53 -8.44 22.26 -3.27
CA LYS A 53 -9.55 22.88 -4.02
C LYS A 53 -10.87 22.13 -3.86
N ASP A 54 -10.82 20.88 -3.44
CA ASP A 54 -11.96 19.98 -3.27
C ASP A 54 -12.02 19.50 -1.80
N GLU A 55 -12.95 20.09 -1.05
CA GLU A 55 -13.18 19.77 0.37
C GLU A 55 -13.74 18.35 0.57
N GLU A 56 -14.45 17.81 -0.42
CA GLU A 56 -14.97 16.45 -0.33
C GLU A 56 -13.82 15.45 -0.46
N LEU A 57 -12.97 15.62 -1.49
CA LEU A 57 -11.75 14.82 -1.65
C LEU A 57 -10.85 14.94 -0.42
N LYS A 58 -10.68 16.15 0.11
CA LYS A 58 -9.92 16.37 1.35
C LYS A 58 -10.50 15.55 2.50
N ALA A 59 -11.82 15.57 2.69
CA ALA A 59 -12.47 14.81 3.76
C ALA A 59 -12.29 13.29 3.59
N ARG A 60 -12.38 12.75 2.36
CA ARG A 60 -12.13 11.32 2.09
C ARG A 60 -10.68 10.92 2.42
N ILE A 61 -9.72 11.72 1.96
CA ILE A 61 -8.29 11.48 2.23
C ILE A 61 -7.95 11.63 3.72
N ASP A 62 -8.56 12.58 4.43
CA ASP A 62 -8.36 12.73 5.88
C ASP A 62 -8.97 11.55 6.66
N ARG A 63 -10.11 10.99 6.22
CA ARG A 63 -10.65 9.74 6.78
C ARG A 63 -9.67 8.58 6.62
N LEU A 64 -9.12 8.37 5.42
CA LEU A 64 -8.09 7.34 5.20
C LEU A 64 -6.87 7.54 6.11
N LYS A 65 -6.45 8.77 6.39
CA LYS A 65 -5.34 8.99 7.34
C LYS A 65 -5.70 8.59 8.76
N ALA A 66 -6.94 8.87 9.19
CA ALA A 66 -7.42 8.48 10.51
C ALA A 66 -7.50 6.96 10.63
N SER A 67 -8.12 6.27 9.67
CA SER A 67 -8.23 4.81 9.66
C SER A 67 -6.85 4.12 9.67
N LEU A 68 -5.86 4.66 8.95
CA LEU A 68 -4.49 4.14 9.00
C LEU A 68 -3.83 4.34 10.37
N ALA A 69 -4.11 5.46 11.05
CA ALA A 69 -3.60 5.71 12.38
C ALA A 69 -4.21 4.75 13.41
N GLU A 70 -5.50 4.45 13.28
CA GLU A 70 -6.20 3.45 14.09
C GLU A 70 -5.62 2.05 13.87
N LEU A 71 -5.44 1.62 12.61
CA LEU A 71 -4.76 0.35 12.29
C LEU A 71 -3.38 0.26 12.97
N ARG A 72 -2.58 1.33 12.90
CA ARG A 72 -1.26 1.37 13.55
C ARG A 72 -1.33 1.27 15.07
N ALA A 73 -2.36 1.84 15.69
CA ALA A 73 -2.56 1.75 17.13
C ALA A 73 -3.02 0.35 17.56
N ASP A 74 -3.84 -0.30 16.74
CA ASP A 74 -4.35 -1.66 16.95
C ASP A 74 -3.30 -2.75 16.67
N TYR A 75 -2.19 -2.41 15.98
CA TYR A 75 -1.15 -3.37 15.66
C TYR A 75 -0.38 -3.80 16.92
N HIS A 76 -0.31 -5.11 17.13
CA HIS A 76 0.51 -5.73 18.17
C HIS A 76 1.38 -6.83 17.58
N PRO A 77 2.67 -6.95 17.94
CA PRO A 77 3.54 -8.00 17.39
C PRO A 77 3.04 -9.43 17.62
N SER A 78 2.21 -9.68 18.65
CA SER A 78 1.61 -10.98 18.93
C SER A 78 0.65 -11.49 17.85
N ILE A 79 0.19 -10.63 16.92
CA ILE A 79 -0.63 -11.06 15.78
C ILE A 79 0.22 -11.64 14.63
N GLU A 80 1.56 -11.55 14.73
CA GLU A 80 2.48 -12.17 13.80
C GLU A 80 2.78 -13.62 14.23
N GLY A 81 2.46 -14.59 13.39
CA GLY A 81 2.69 -16.02 13.64
C GLY A 81 4.17 -16.43 13.53
N THR A 82 5.07 -15.63 14.09
CA THR A 82 6.51 -15.94 14.13
C THR A 82 6.86 -16.69 15.42
N TYR A 83 7.87 -17.56 15.35
CA TYR A 83 8.29 -18.44 16.46
C TYR A 83 8.71 -17.71 17.75
N GLU A 84 8.84 -16.39 17.72
CA GLU A 84 9.23 -15.55 18.86
C GLU A 84 8.07 -15.17 19.78
N TYR A 85 6.81 -15.31 19.34
CA TYR A 85 5.63 -14.95 20.14
C TYR A 85 4.85 -16.19 20.58
N SER A 86 4.99 -16.59 21.84
CA SER A 86 4.22 -17.68 22.47
C SER A 86 2.71 -17.40 22.54
N ASP A 87 2.32 -16.13 22.39
CA ASP A 87 0.95 -15.63 22.58
C ASP A 87 0.27 -15.32 21.24
N PHE A 88 0.65 -16.04 20.18
CA PHE A 88 0.02 -15.89 18.88
C PHE A 88 -1.49 -16.15 18.96
N ASN A 89 -2.28 -15.16 18.53
CA ASN A 89 -3.72 -15.25 18.48
C ASN A 89 -4.22 -15.15 17.03
N SER A 90 -4.66 -16.29 16.48
CA SER A 90 -5.13 -16.39 15.10
C SER A 90 -6.42 -15.59 14.84
N GLU A 91 -7.30 -15.47 15.83
CA GLU A 91 -8.56 -14.71 15.70
C GLU A 91 -8.27 -13.22 15.61
N GLN A 92 -7.43 -12.69 16.51
CA GLN A 92 -6.96 -11.30 16.45
C GLN A 92 -6.21 -11.00 15.15
N ARG A 93 -5.42 -11.96 14.65
CA ARG A 93 -4.77 -11.83 13.35
C ARG A 93 -5.80 -11.70 12.22
N THR A 94 -6.78 -12.59 12.15
CA THR A 94 -7.82 -12.57 11.12
C THR A 94 -8.63 -11.27 11.16
N ASP A 95 -9.02 -10.82 12.36
CA ASP A 95 -9.74 -9.55 12.53
C ASP A 95 -8.90 -8.36 12.04
N TYR A 96 -7.60 -8.34 12.36
CA TYR A 96 -6.71 -7.29 11.89
C TYR A 96 -6.52 -7.35 10.36
N GLU A 97 -6.37 -8.54 9.79
CA GLU A 97 -6.24 -8.72 8.34
C GLU A 97 -7.49 -8.24 7.59
N LEU A 98 -8.69 -8.42 8.16
CA LEU A 98 -9.93 -7.89 7.61
C LEU A 98 -9.93 -6.36 7.59
N LYS A 99 -9.63 -5.71 8.72
CA LYS A 99 -9.52 -4.24 8.79
C LYS A 99 -8.50 -3.70 7.79
N LEU A 100 -7.35 -4.38 7.65
CA LEU A 100 -6.31 -4.01 6.71
C LEU A 100 -6.77 -4.17 5.25
N TYR A 101 -7.54 -5.22 4.95
CA TYR A 101 -8.11 -5.44 3.62
C TYR A 101 -9.14 -4.38 3.25
N GLU A 102 -10.02 -4.01 4.18
CA GLU A 102 -10.99 -2.93 4.00
C GLU A 102 -10.26 -1.61 3.68
N PHE A 103 -9.23 -1.27 4.46
CA PHE A 103 -8.40 -0.10 4.21
C PHE A 103 -7.76 -0.12 2.81
N ILE A 104 -7.14 -1.24 2.44
CA ILE A 104 -6.49 -1.38 1.12
C ILE A 104 -7.52 -1.16 0.02
N THR A 105 -8.72 -1.71 0.18
CA THR A 105 -9.80 -1.59 -0.79
C THR A 105 -10.22 -0.13 -0.97
N GLU A 106 -10.45 0.60 0.12
CA GLU A 106 -10.76 2.04 0.05
C GLU A 106 -9.64 2.86 -0.61
N LEU A 107 -8.38 2.56 -0.27
CA LEU A 107 -7.23 3.22 -0.88
C LEU A 107 -7.16 2.95 -2.38
N LEU A 108 -7.44 1.72 -2.82
CA LEU A 108 -7.44 1.35 -4.24
C LEU A 108 -8.56 2.08 -5.00
N PHE A 109 -9.74 2.26 -4.40
CA PHE A 109 -10.81 3.07 -4.98
C PHE A 109 -10.39 4.52 -5.21
N GLU A 110 -9.74 5.17 -4.23
CA GLU A 110 -9.25 6.54 -4.42
C GLU A 110 -8.18 6.63 -5.52
N ILE A 111 -7.35 5.60 -5.67
CA ILE A 111 -6.34 5.54 -6.74
C ILE A 111 -7.00 5.46 -8.12
N GLU A 112 -8.03 4.64 -8.26
CA GLU A 112 -8.77 4.43 -9.50
C GLU A 112 -9.63 5.66 -9.87
N GLU A 113 -10.44 6.15 -8.93
CA GLU A 113 -11.35 7.28 -9.14
C GLU A 113 -10.58 8.54 -9.60
N ASN A 114 -9.43 8.78 -8.98
CA ASN A 114 -8.58 9.93 -9.31
C ASN A 114 -7.56 9.63 -10.42
N LYS A 115 -7.57 8.44 -11.02
CA LYS A 115 -6.69 8.03 -12.14
C LYS A 115 -5.20 8.28 -11.85
N LEU A 116 -4.76 7.99 -10.63
CA LEU A 116 -3.41 8.35 -10.15
C LEU A 116 -2.30 7.51 -10.82
N ILE A 117 -2.64 6.30 -11.25
CA ILE A 117 -1.73 5.46 -12.04
C ILE A 117 -2.21 5.46 -13.48
N ASN A 118 -1.32 5.80 -14.41
CA ASN A 118 -1.63 5.63 -15.83
C ASN A 118 -1.42 4.15 -16.24
N GLU A 119 -2.25 3.66 -17.16
CA GLU A 119 -2.24 2.26 -17.63
C GLU A 119 -0.88 1.82 -18.16
N LYS A 120 -0.16 2.70 -18.86
CA LYS A 120 1.17 2.41 -19.40
C LYS A 120 2.18 2.13 -18.29
N THR A 121 2.19 2.95 -17.24
CA THR A 121 3.04 2.81 -16.06
C THR A 121 2.70 1.55 -15.31
N TYR A 122 1.40 1.24 -15.14
CA TYR A 122 0.98 -0.02 -14.55
C TYR A 122 1.50 -1.21 -15.39
N GLY A 123 1.29 -1.17 -16.72
CA GLY A 123 1.80 -2.15 -17.68
C GLY A 123 3.32 -2.35 -17.60
N GLU A 124 4.08 -1.26 -17.56
CA GLU A 124 5.54 -1.27 -17.45
C GLU A 124 6.02 -1.90 -16.14
N VAL A 125 5.42 -1.55 -15.00
CA VAL A 125 5.76 -2.19 -13.72
C VAL A 125 5.38 -3.67 -13.78
N THR A 126 4.19 -4.00 -14.29
CA THR A 126 3.75 -5.39 -14.48
C THR A 126 4.55 -6.19 -15.52
N ALA A 127 5.41 -5.55 -16.31
CA ALA A 127 6.31 -6.25 -17.23
C ALA A 127 7.74 -6.37 -16.65
N THR A 128 8.12 -5.47 -15.75
CA THR A 128 9.49 -5.39 -15.21
C THR A 128 9.69 -6.19 -13.94
N SER A 129 8.72 -6.23 -13.03
CA SER A 129 8.82 -6.99 -11.77
C SER A 129 8.59 -8.51 -11.91
N TRP A 130 8.89 -9.09 -13.09
CA TRP A 130 8.42 -10.44 -13.49
C TRP A 130 9.46 -11.31 -14.18
N THR A 131 10.72 -10.86 -14.29
CA THR A 131 11.83 -11.79 -14.50
C THR A 131 12.15 -12.41 -13.14
N GLY A 132 11.90 -13.70 -12.96
CA GLY A 132 11.96 -14.45 -11.69
C GLY A 132 13.33 -14.56 -10.99
N GLN A 133 14.22 -13.56 -11.14
CA GLN A 133 15.49 -13.44 -10.42
C GLN A 133 15.40 -12.48 -9.22
N ASP A 134 14.41 -11.59 -9.15
CA ASP A 134 14.29 -10.60 -8.06
C ASP A 134 13.59 -11.13 -6.80
N LEU A 135 13.13 -12.39 -6.79
CA LEU A 135 12.50 -13.04 -5.64
C LEU A 135 13.50 -13.55 -4.58
N ASN A 136 14.82 -13.41 -4.81
CA ASN A 136 15.87 -13.85 -3.89
C ASN A 136 16.45 -12.73 -3.00
N MET A 137 15.77 -11.59 -2.88
CA MET A 137 16.24 -10.48 -2.02
C MET A 137 15.20 -9.95 -1.03
N ILE A 138 14.38 -10.85 -0.47
CA ILE A 138 13.70 -10.60 0.81
C ILE A 138 13.89 -11.83 1.69
#